data_AF-A0A0N4UFU4-F1
#
_entry.id   AF-A0A0N4UFU4-F1
#
_cell.length_a   1.000
_cell.length_b   1.000
_cell.length_c   1.000
_cell.angle_alpha   90.00
_cell.angle_beta   90.00
_cell.angle_gamma   90.00
#
_symmetry.space_group_name_H-M   'P 1'
#
loop_
_entity.id
_entity.type
_entity.pdbx_description
1 polymer ?
#
loop_
_entity_poly.entity_id
_entity_poly.type
_entity_poly.pdbx_seq_one_letter_code
_entity_poly.pdbx_strand_id
1 'polypeptide(L)' 'MGHDLFPTIYWVPKNNKDKPMPYTGGRELNDFVKFIAEHSTDGLKGYGKDGKKRKKEEL' A
#
# COMPACT_ATOMS: atom_id res chain seq x y z
N MET A 1 -9.50 -15.04 -27.12
CA MET A 1 -9.53 -14.80 -25.67
C MET A 1 -8.14 -14.33 -25.26
N GLY A 2 -7.92 -13.02 -25.15
CA GLY A 2 -6.66 -12.50 -24.63
C GLY A 2 -6.70 -12.67 -23.11
N HIS A 3 -5.87 -13.55 -22.56
CA HIS A 3 -5.70 -13.61 -21.11
C HIS A 3 -4.80 -12.44 -20.73
N ASP A 4 -5.39 -11.41 -20.12
CA ASP A 4 -4.62 -10.33 -19.53
C ASP A 4 -3.92 -10.86 -18.28
N LEU A 5 -2.68 -11.30 -18.45
CA LEU A 5 -1.81 -11.72 -17.36
C LEU A 5 -1.19 -10.47 -16.74
N PHE A 6 -1.52 -10.21 -15.48
CA PHE A 6 -0.88 -9.17 -14.69
C PHE A 6 0.16 -9.78 -13.76
N PRO A 7 1.25 -9.06 -13.45
CA PRO A 7 2.20 -9.51 -12.45
C PRO A 7 1.51 -9.68 -11.09
N THR A 8 1.96 -10.68 -10.34
CA THR A 8 1.55 -10.84 -8.94
C THR A 8 2.36 -9.86 -8.09
N ILE A 9 1.69 -9.13 -7.20
CA ILE A 9 2.31 -8.12 -6.34
C ILE A 9 2.32 -8.64 -4.90
N TYR A 10 3.46 -8.45 -4.23
CA TYR A 10 3.63 -8.74 -2.81
C TYR A 10 4.08 -7.48 -2.07
N TRP A 11 3.57 -7.31 -0.86
CA TRP A 11 4.06 -6.34 0.11
C TRP A 11 5.05 -7.02 1.05
N VAL A 12 6.18 -6.36 1.30
CA VAL A 12 7.24 -6.88 2.16
C VAL A 12 7.45 -5.92 3.34
N PRO A 13 6.84 -6.20 4.51
CA PRO A 13 6.92 -5.30 5.66
C PRO A 13 8.38 -4.99 6.05
N LYS A 14 8.63 -3.78 6.58
CA LYS A 14 9.99 -3.31 6.93
C LYS A 14 10.73 -4.29 7.85
N ASN A 15 10.05 -4.76 8.89
CA ASN A 15 10.63 -5.59 9.96
C ASN A 15 10.35 -7.09 9.79
N ASN A 16 9.86 -7.53 8.63
CA ASN A 16 9.45 -8.92 8.41
C ASN A 16 9.65 -9.32 6.94
N LYS A 17 10.92 -9.31 6.50
CA LYS A 17 11.29 -9.52 5.08
C LYS A 17 11.03 -10.94 4.58
N ASP A 18 11.06 -11.92 5.47
CA ASP A 18 10.88 -13.34 5.14
C ASP A 18 9.40 -13.75 5.00
N LYS A 19 8.47 -12.84 5.32
CA LYS A 19 7.02 -13.09 5.24
C LYS A 19 6.34 -12.08 4.32
N PRO A 20 6.61 -12.15 3.00
CA PRO A 20 5.89 -11.35 2.03
C PRO A 20 4.39 -11.66 2.08
N MET A 21 3.57 -10.63 1.96
CA MET A 21 2.12 -10.74 1.98
C MET A 21 1.57 -10.43 0.59
N PRO A 22 0.61 -11.22 0.06
CA PRO A 22 -0.04 -10.89 -1.21
C PRO A 22 -0.69 -9.50 -1.14
N TYR A 23 -0.52 -8.70 -2.19
CA TYR A 23 -1.25 -7.46 -2.34
C TYR A 23 -2.68 -7.76 -2.81
N THR A 24 -3.67 -7.31 -2.05
CA THR A 24 -5.10 -7.58 -2.28
C THR A 24 -5.91 -6.32 -2.60
N GLY A 25 -5.26 -5.18 -2.86
CA GLY A 25 -5.94 -3.95 -3.27
C GLY A 25 -6.29 -3.92 -4.77
N GLY A 26 -7.00 -2.89 -5.19
CA GLY A 26 -7.23 -2.60 -6.61
C GLY A 26 -5.94 -2.21 -7.35
N ARG A 27 -6.00 -2.08 -8.68
CA ARG A 27 -4.84 -1.77 -9.53
C ARG A 27 -4.68 -0.27 -9.83
N GLU A 28 -5.49 0.57 -9.20
CA GLU A 28 -5.43 2.02 -9.32
C GLU A 28 -4.51 2.64 -8.27
N LEU A 29 -3.97 3.82 -8.56
CA LEU A 29 -3.03 4.53 -7.69
C LEU A 29 -3.57 4.72 -6.26
N ASN A 30 -4.85 5.08 -6.12
CA ASN A 30 -5.45 5.34 -4.81
C ASN A 30 -5.55 4.07 -3.95
N ASP A 31 -5.76 2.91 -4.56
CA ASP A 31 -5.76 1.63 -3.86
C ASP A 31 -4.36 1.29 -3.32
N PHE A 32 -3.32 1.53 -4.13
CA PHE A 32 -1.93 1.36 -3.68
C PHE A 32 -1.61 2.28 -2.51
N VAL A 33 -1.96 3.56 -2.59
CA VAL A 33 -1.72 4.54 -1.51
C VAL A 33 -2.39 4.09 -0.23
N LYS A 34 -3.66 3.66 -0.30
CA LYS A 34 -4.41 3.15 0.84
C LYS A 34 -3.75 1.91 1.44
N PHE A 35 -3.44 0.92 0.62
CA PHE A 35 -2.80 -0.32 1.07
C PHE A 35 -1.45 -0.05 1.75
N ILE A 36 -0.61 0.79 1.14
CA ILE A 36 0.71 1.15 1.69
C ILE A 36 0.55 1.93 3.00
N ALA A 37 -0.41 2.85 3.09
CA ALA A 37 -0.65 3.61 4.31
C ALA A 37 -1.06 2.70 5.48
N GLU A 38 -1.96 1.75 5.23
CA GLU A 38 -2.42 0.75 6.20
C GLU A 38 -1.25 -0.11 6.70
N HIS A 39 -0.44 -0.66 5.78
CA HIS A 39 0.59 -1.66 6.09
C HIS A 39 2.00 -1.08 6.37
N SER A 40 2.23 0.22 6.14
CA SER A 40 3.52 0.85 6.45
C SER A 40 3.81 0.80 7.95
N THR A 41 4.98 0.29 8.33
CA THR A 41 5.38 0.14 9.73
C THR A 41 5.46 1.50 10.46
N ASP A 42 6.03 2.50 9.81
CA ASP A 42 6.24 3.84 10.40
C ASP A 42 5.20 4.87 9.91
N GLY A 43 4.15 4.39 9.21
CA GLY A 43 3.19 5.24 8.52
C GLY A 43 3.69 5.75 7.17
N LEU A 44 2.78 6.31 6.37
CA LEU A 44 3.09 6.89 5.06
C LEU A 44 3.13 8.42 5.19
N LYS A 45 4.26 9.04 4.87
CA LYS A 45 4.47 10.49 5.07
C LYS A 45 3.38 11.30 4.35
N GLY A 46 2.67 12.15 5.09
CA GLY A 46 1.59 12.97 4.56
C GLY A 46 0.25 12.26 4.41
N TYR A 47 0.12 11.00 4.86
CA TYR A 47 -1.13 10.23 4.78
C TYR A 47 -1.51 9.63 6.14
N GLY A 48 -2.79 9.68 6.48
CA GLY A 48 -3.37 8.90 7.58
C GLY A 48 -3.25 7.41 7.32
N LYS A 49 -3.45 6.59 8.36
CA LYS A 49 -3.50 5.12 8.23
C LYS A 49 -4.63 4.63 7.34
N ASP A 50 -5.64 5.47 7.09
CA ASP A 50 -6.75 5.24 6.17
C ASP A 50 -6.44 5.59 4.70
N GLY A 51 -5.18 5.99 4.40
CA GLY A 51 -4.77 6.38 3.06
C GLY A 51 -5.21 7.77 2.63
N LYS A 52 -5.84 8.57 3.51
CA LYS A 52 -6.21 9.96 3.19
C LYS A 52 -5.03 10.89 3.44
N LYS A 53 -4.86 11.89 2.58
CA LYS A 53 -3.85 12.93 2.80
C LYS A 53 -4.13 13.67 4.11
N ARG A 54 -3.11 13.79 4.96
CA ARG A 54 -3.17 14.66 6.15
C ARG A 54 -3.18 16.10 5.67
N LYS A 55 -4.06 16.92 6.26
CA LYS A 55 -4.06 18.36 6.02
C LYS A 55 -2.77 18.93 6.60
N LYS A 56 -2.27 19.98 5.96
CA LYS A 56 -0.93 20.56 6.19
C LYS A 56 -0.72 21.13 7.61
N GLU A 57 -1.76 21.12 8.45
CA GLU A 57 -1.79 21.76 9.77
C GLU A 57 -1.32 20.86 10.93
N GLU A 58 -1.01 19.58 10.70
CA GLU A 58 -0.52 18.67 11.75
C GLU A 58 0.89 18.12 11.46
N LEU A 59 1.86 19.00 11.21
CA LEU A 59 3.29 18.68 11.25
C LEU A 59 4.00 19.67 12.18
#